data_AF-A0A9E0N4N5-F1
#
_entry.id   AF-A0A9E0N4N5-F1
#
_cell.length_a   1.000
_cell.length_b   1.000
_cell.length_c   1.000
_cell.angle_alpha   90.00
_cell.angle_beta   90.00
_cell.angle_gamma   90.00
#
_symmetry.space_group_name_H-M   'P 1'
#
loop_
_entity.id
_entity.type
_entity.pdbx_description
1 polymer ?
#
loop_
_entity_poly.entity_id
_entity_poly.type
_entity_poly.pdbx_seq_one_letter_code
_entity_poly.pdbx_strand_id
1 'polypeptide(L)'
;MSLHNDIANAISREIENLGSAIVLSPTSVALAVQRSFSAESMEPHVQYISLEHIKHMARKALSGHFEESGDENTAHQGDMFSGQLQDRYPTPRERGSDPIYKLREHLSASEAQWNVDALRKAANARLRHADALDAWNANRGIEKAA
;
A
#
# COMPACT_ATOMS: atom_id res chain seq x y z
N MET A 1 -3.41 22.74 14.40
CA MET A 1 -3.38 21.55 13.51
C MET A 1 -3.54 20.31 14.39
N SER A 2 -4.09 19.21 13.86
CA SER A 2 -4.33 17.98 14.64
C SER A 2 -3.07 17.12 14.67
N LEU A 3 -2.72 16.57 15.83
CA LEU A 3 -1.60 15.64 16.03
C LEU A 3 -1.60 14.48 15.02
N HIS A 4 -2.79 14.00 14.65
CA HIS A 4 -2.95 12.95 13.64
C HIS A 4 -2.42 13.37 12.26
N ASN A 5 -2.67 14.63 11.85
CA ASN A 5 -2.17 15.14 10.58
C ASN A 5 -0.66 15.35 10.61
N ASP A 6 -0.11 15.75 11.77
CA ASP A 6 1.33 15.91 11.95
C ASP A 6 2.05 14.55 11.84
N ILE A 7 1.48 13.49 12.42
CA ILE A 7 1.99 12.11 12.29
C ILE A 7 1.90 11.65 10.83
N ALA A 8 0.78 11.89 10.13
CA ALA A 8 0.63 11.53 8.72
C ALA A 8 1.68 12.22 7.84
N ASN A 9 1.91 13.52 8.05
CA ASN A 9 2.95 14.28 7.34
C ASN A 9 4.36 13.76 7.66
N ALA A 10 4.63 13.38 8.90
CA ALA A 10 5.89 12.77 9.30
C ALA A 10 6.10 11.41 8.61
N ILE A 11 5.05 10.59 8.50
CA ILE A 11 5.11 9.31 7.77
C ILE A 11 5.48 9.54 6.31
N SER A 12 4.81 10.45 5.59
CA SER A 12 5.13 10.73 4.19
C SER A 12 6.58 11.19 4.02
N ARG A 13 7.05 12.08 4.90
CA ARG A 13 8.45 12.53 4.91
C ARG A 13 9.43 11.38 5.13
N GLU A 14 9.15 10.48 6.07
CA GLU A 14 10.04 9.34 6.33
C GLU A 14 10.03 8.32 5.20
N ILE A 15 8.91 8.15 4.48
CA ILE A 15 8.86 7.32 3.26
C ILE A 15 9.79 7.91 2.19
N GLU A 16 9.76 9.23 1.99
CA GLU A 16 10.67 9.93 1.06
C GLU A 16 12.13 9.85 1.49
N ASN A 17 12.42 10.08 2.78
CA ASN A 17 13.77 9.98 3.34
C ASN A 17 14.36 8.57 3.19
N LEU A 18 13.53 7.55 3.37
CA LEU A 18 13.89 6.15 3.17
C LEU A 18 13.77 5.71 1.70
N GLY A 19 13.56 6.64 0.77
CA GLY A 19 13.35 6.39 -0.65
C GLY A 19 14.48 5.62 -1.32
N SER A 20 15.72 5.70 -0.81
CA SER A 20 16.88 4.95 -1.29
C SER A 20 17.08 3.59 -0.60
N ALA A 21 16.34 3.27 0.46
CA ALA A 21 16.49 2.02 1.18
C ALA A 21 16.04 0.84 0.32
N ILE A 22 16.83 -0.24 0.21
CA ILE A 22 16.44 -1.40 -0.62
C ILE A 22 15.08 -1.96 -0.21
N VAL A 23 14.81 -1.98 1.10
CA VAL A 23 13.62 -2.59 1.71
C VAL A 23 12.93 -1.57 2.60
N LEU A 24 11.62 -1.44 2.44
CA LEU A 24 10.77 -0.57 3.25
C LEU A 24 9.63 -1.37 3.88
N SER A 25 9.36 -1.15 5.17
CA SER A 25 8.28 -1.80 5.90
C SER A 25 7.51 -0.78 6.76
N PRO A 26 6.23 -1.05 7.11
CA PRO A 26 5.50 -0.19 8.03
C PRO A 26 6.21 -0.03 9.38
N THR A 27 6.84 -1.10 9.87
CA THR A 27 7.57 -1.08 11.14
C THR A 27 8.78 -0.15 11.09
N SER A 28 9.58 -0.19 10.02
CA SER A 28 10.76 0.69 9.88
C SER A 28 10.35 2.16 9.81
N VAL A 29 9.29 2.49 9.06
CA VAL A 29 8.74 3.85 8.99
C VAL A 29 8.20 4.29 10.36
N ALA A 30 7.44 3.42 11.03
CA ALA A 30 6.83 3.76 12.31
C ALA A 30 7.87 3.99 13.41
N LEU A 31 8.96 3.23 13.44
CA LEU A 31 10.05 3.45 14.38
C LEU A 31 10.78 4.78 14.10
N ALA A 32 10.99 5.15 12.84
CA ALA A 32 11.60 6.43 12.48
C ALA A 32 10.72 7.61 12.92
N VAL A 33 9.42 7.53 12.64
CA VAL A 33 8.45 8.54 13.07
C VAL A 33 8.35 8.59 14.59
N GLN A 34 8.23 7.45 15.29
CA GLN A 34 8.13 7.46 16.75
C GLN A 34 9.35 8.15 17.40
N ARG A 35 10.56 7.94 16.86
CA ARG A 35 11.77 8.63 17.34
C ARG A 35 11.73 10.14 17.16
N SER A 36 11.03 10.66 16.14
CA SER A 36 10.89 12.11 15.96
C SER A 36 9.94 12.76 16.96
N PHE A 37 9.06 11.97 17.60
CA PHE A 37 8.08 12.43 18.60
C PHE A 37 8.41 12.01 20.03
N SER A 38 9.40 11.13 20.24
CA SER A 38 9.71 10.60 21.57
C SER A 38 10.34 11.66 22.48
N ALA A 39 9.74 11.87 23.66
CA ALA A 39 10.37 12.56 24.78
C ALA A 39 11.34 11.62 25.53
N GLU A 40 12.23 12.19 26.36
CA GLU A 40 13.30 11.45 27.05
C GLU A 40 12.81 10.33 27.99
N SER A 41 11.56 10.38 28.46
CA SER A 41 10.94 9.25 29.15
C SER A 41 9.48 9.06 28.74
N MET A 42 9.17 7.87 28.24
CA MET A 42 7.83 7.43 27.91
C MET A 42 7.61 6.08 28.57
N GLU A 43 6.44 5.89 29.17
CA GLU A 43 6.12 4.59 29.77
C GLU A 43 6.09 3.51 28.68
N PRO A 44 6.66 2.30 28.94
CA PRO A 44 6.80 1.27 27.91
C PRO A 44 5.49 0.89 27.20
N HIS A 45 4.35 0.92 27.91
CA HIS A 45 3.05 0.61 27.33
C HIS A 45 2.54 1.74 26.42
N VAL A 46 2.80 3.01 26.75
CA VAL A 46 2.48 4.16 25.90
C VAL A 46 3.35 4.13 24.63
N GLN A 47 4.62 3.77 24.78
CA GLN A 47 5.53 3.56 23.64
C GLN A 47 5.03 2.43 22.73
N TYR A 48 4.60 1.31 23.31
CA TYR A 48 4.05 0.20 22.52
C TYR A 48 2.78 0.60 21.77
N ILE A 49 1.80 1.19 22.46
CA ILE A 49 0.50 1.58 21.86
C ILE A 49 0.70 2.63 20.76
N SER A 50 1.57 3.63 20.99
CA SER A 50 1.87 4.66 19.99
C SER A 50 2.56 4.06 18.76
N LEU A 51 3.49 3.12 18.95
CA LEU A 51 4.16 2.44 17.83
C LEU A 51 3.16 1.68 16.97
N GLU A 52 2.27 0.90 17.58
CA GLU A 52 1.27 0.12 16.82
C GLU A 52 0.27 1.02 16.08
N HIS A 53 -0.09 2.17 16.66
CA HIS A 53 -0.92 3.16 15.97
C HIS A 53 -0.20 3.77 14.75
N ILE A 54 1.04 4.23 14.92
CA ILE A 54 1.85 4.79 13.83
C ILE A 54 2.10 3.72 12.75
N LYS A 55 2.33 2.47 13.15
CA LYS A 55 2.52 1.34 12.24
C LYS A 55 1.28 1.06 11.40
N HIS A 56 0.09 1.15 11.98
CA HIS A 56 -1.16 1.05 11.24
C HIS A 56 -1.29 2.18 10.20
N MET A 57 -0.97 3.42 10.58
CA MET A 57 -0.97 4.56 9.64
C MET A 57 0.07 4.38 8.53
N ALA A 58 1.28 3.93 8.86
CA ALA A 58 2.34 3.66 7.89
C ALA A 58 1.96 2.56 6.90
N ARG A 59 1.23 1.53 7.36
CA ARG A 59 0.71 0.47 6.49
C ARG A 59 -0.24 1.03 5.43
N LYS A 60 -1.17 1.90 5.85
CA LYS A 60 -2.10 2.57 4.92
C LYS A 60 -1.37 3.45 3.92
N ALA A 61 -0.44 4.29 4.40
CA ALA A 61 0.34 5.18 3.54
C ALA A 61 1.13 4.38 2.49
N LEU A 62 1.87 3.35 2.91
CA LEU A 62 2.63 2.51 1.99
C LEU A 62 1.73 1.76 0.99
N SER A 63 0.57 1.26 1.42
CA SER A 63 -0.38 0.65 0.48
C SER A 63 -0.94 1.66 -0.52
N GLY A 64 -1.20 2.91 -0.11
CA GLY A 64 -1.64 3.96 -1.03
C GLY A 64 -0.56 4.36 -2.04
N HIS A 65 0.72 4.29 -1.63
CA HIS A 65 1.85 4.60 -2.50
C HIS A 65 2.22 3.47 -3.48
N PHE A 66 2.07 2.20 -3.07
CA PHE A 66 2.68 1.07 -3.77
C PHE A 66 1.75 -0.11 -4.06
N GLU A 67 0.51 -0.13 -3.54
CA GLU A 67 -0.49 -1.17 -3.83
C GLU A 67 -1.65 -0.64 -4.68
N GLU A 68 -2.15 -1.50 -5.58
CA GLU A 68 -3.29 -1.23 -6.46
C GLU A 68 -4.64 -1.13 -5.69
N SER A 69 -4.70 -1.68 -4.48
CA SER A 69 -5.95 -1.85 -3.70
C SER A 69 -6.07 -0.94 -2.48
N GLY A 70 -5.28 0.13 -2.39
CA GLY A 70 -5.50 1.15 -1.36
C GLY A 70 -6.84 1.85 -1.57
N ASP A 71 -7.81 1.64 -0.67
CA ASP A 71 -9.14 2.28 -0.66
C ASP A 71 -9.10 3.82 -0.77
N GLU A 72 -7.93 4.43 -0.55
CA GLU A 72 -7.71 5.88 -0.57
C GLU A 72 -7.10 6.41 -1.89
N ASN A 73 -6.88 5.57 -2.90
CA ASN A 73 -6.36 6.02 -4.20
C ASN A 73 -7.47 6.61 -5.10
N THR A 74 -8.11 7.68 -4.60
CA THR A 74 -9.18 8.41 -5.31
C THR A 74 -8.66 9.29 -6.45
N ALA A 75 -7.34 9.46 -6.58
CA ALA A 75 -6.73 10.38 -7.55
C ALA A 75 -6.59 9.82 -8.98
N HIS A 76 -6.65 8.50 -9.19
CA HIS A 76 -6.30 7.89 -10.48
C HIS A 76 -7.28 6.79 -10.94
N GLN A 77 -8.58 7.12 -11.00
CA GLN A 77 -9.61 6.22 -11.54
C GLN A 77 -9.52 5.95 -13.06
N GLY A 78 -8.59 6.56 -13.79
CA GLY A 78 -8.50 6.42 -15.25
C GLY A 78 -7.27 5.69 -15.79
N ASP A 79 -6.11 5.81 -15.12
CA ASP A 79 -4.84 5.32 -15.66
C ASP A 79 -3.88 4.99 -14.50
N MET A 80 -4.24 3.95 -13.74
CA MET A 80 -3.64 3.57 -12.45
C MET A 80 -2.15 3.19 -12.55
N PHE A 81 -1.71 2.85 -13.76
CA PHE A 81 -0.33 2.75 -14.17
C PHE A 81 -0.31 3.37 -15.57
N SER A 82 0.17 4.60 -15.71
CA SER A 82 0.26 5.35 -16.98
C SER A 82 1.25 4.72 -17.99
N GLY A 83 1.25 3.39 -18.10
CA GLY A 83 2.27 2.57 -18.74
C GLY A 83 3.60 2.48 -17.98
N GLN A 84 3.71 3.13 -16.81
CA GLN A 84 4.97 3.23 -16.07
C GLN A 84 5.08 2.19 -14.95
N LEU A 85 6.29 1.67 -14.79
CA LEU A 85 6.64 0.79 -13.67
C LEU A 85 6.81 1.62 -12.40
N GLN A 86 6.31 1.09 -11.28
CA GLN A 86 6.54 1.67 -9.96
C GLN A 86 8.01 1.53 -9.55
N ASP A 87 8.45 2.36 -8.62
CA ASP A 87 9.81 2.28 -8.06
C ASP A 87 9.96 1.12 -7.07
N ARG A 88 8.86 0.75 -6.40
CA ARG A 88 8.82 -0.33 -5.42
C ARG A 88 7.66 -1.26 -5.66
N TYR A 89 7.88 -2.52 -5.31
CA TYR A 89 6.84 -3.54 -5.35
C TYR A 89 6.82 -4.35 -4.05
N PRO A 90 5.64 -4.84 -3.66
CA PRO A 90 5.53 -5.76 -2.53
C PRO A 90 6.27 -7.07 -2.81
N THR A 91 6.79 -7.69 -1.76
CA THR A 91 7.37 -9.05 -1.82
C THR A 91 6.39 -10.09 -1.27
N PRO A 92 6.51 -11.37 -1.72
CA PRO A 92 5.78 -12.48 -1.11
C PRO A 92 6.01 -12.52 0.40
N ARG A 93 4.95 -12.79 1.16
CA ARG A 93 4.97 -12.75 2.62
C ARG A 93 4.11 -13.84 3.23
N GLU A 94 4.44 -14.23 4.46
CA GLU A 94 3.59 -15.11 5.25
C GLU A 94 2.33 -14.39 5.71
N ARG A 95 1.23 -15.13 5.84
CA ARG A 95 -0.03 -14.56 6.31
C ARG A 95 0.15 -14.01 7.72
N GLY A 96 -0.19 -12.73 7.91
CA GLY A 96 -0.08 -12.03 9.20
C GLY A 96 1.24 -11.27 9.39
N SER A 97 2.21 -11.44 8.48
CA SER A 97 3.42 -10.62 8.48
C SER A 97 3.20 -9.24 7.84
N ASP A 98 4.03 -8.28 8.21
CA ASP A 98 3.97 -6.94 7.63
C ASP A 98 4.33 -6.96 6.14
N PRO A 99 3.70 -6.09 5.32
CA PRO A 99 4.11 -5.91 3.94
C PRO A 99 5.54 -5.37 3.90
N ILE A 100 6.31 -5.89 2.95
CA ILE A 100 7.64 -5.42 2.64
C ILE A 100 7.64 -4.93 1.20
N TYR A 101 8.13 -3.72 0.99
CA TYR A 101 8.24 -3.09 -0.32
C TYR A 101 9.71 -2.97 -0.71
N LYS A 102 10.09 -3.66 -1.78
CA LYS A 102 11.47 -3.68 -2.27
C LYS A 102 11.61 -2.79 -3.49
N LEU A 103 12.75 -2.11 -3.62
CA LEU A 103 13.12 -1.39 -4.84
C LEU A 103 13.08 -2.32 -6.05
N ARG A 104 12.51 -1.83 -7.17
CA ARG A 104 12.32 -2.58 -8.41
C ARG A 104 13.62 -3.21 -8.91
N GLU A 105 14.71 -2.45 -8.88
CA GLU A 105 16.04 -2.91 -9.34
C GLU A 105 16.64 -4.03 -8.49
N HIS A 106 16.11 -4.25 -7.29
CA HIS A 106 16.56 -5.28 -6.35
C HIS A 106 15.60 -6.48 -6.25
N LEU A 107 14.50 -6.49 -7.02
CA LEU A 107 13.61 -7.64 -7.07
C LEU A 107 14.33 -8.84 -7.69
N SER A 108 14.16 -10.01 -7.08
CA SER A 108 14.51 -11.26 -7.75
C SER A 108 13.54 -11.53 -8.90
N ALA A 109 13.93 -12.39 -9.83
CA ALA A 109 13.06 -12.80 -10.93
C ALA A 109 11.75 -13.45 -10.43
N SER A 110 11.80 -14.22 -9.33
CA SER A 110 10.61 -14.83 -8.74
C SER A 110 9.70 -13.81 -8.04
N GLU A 111 10.28 -12.79 -7.39
CA GLU A 111 9.51 -11.70 -6.79
C GLU A 111 8.82 -10.84 -7.85
N ALA A 112 9.52 -10.53 -8.94
CA ALA A 112 8.96 -9.82 -10.08
C ALA A 112 7.82 -10.62 -10.74
N GLN A 113 8.02 -11.93 -10.97
CA GLN A 113 7.01 -12.80 -11.54
C GLN A 113 5.77 -12.89 -10.63
N TRP A 114 5.96 -12.99 -9.32
CA TRP A 114 4.85 -12.98 -8.36
C TRP A 114 4.01 -11.70 -8.46
N ASN A 115 4.65 -10.54 -8.62
CA ASN A 115 3.93 -9.27 -8.81
C ASN A 115 3.13 -9.25 -10.12
N VAL A 116 3.70 -9.76 -11.22
CA VAL A 116 2.99 -9.90 -12.50
C VAL A 116 1.77 -10.81 -12.35
N ASP A 117 1.93 -11.95 -11.69
CA ASP A 117 0.85 -12.91 -11.48
C ASP A 117 -0.25 -12.35 -10.56
N ALA A 118 0.13 -11.60 -9.53
CA ALA A 118 -0.80 -10.91 -8.63
C ALA A 118 -1.65 -9.89 -9.39
N LEU A 119 -1.02 -9.05 -10.22
CA LEU A 119 -1.73 -8.06 -11.06
C LEU A 119 -2.67 -8.72 -12.06
N ARG A 120 -2.21 -9.77 -12.76
CA ARG A 120 -3.06 -10.54 -13.69
C ARG A 120 -4.24 -11.18 -12.98
N LYS A 121 -4.02 -11.73 -11.78
CA LYS A 121 -5.09 -12.33 -10.97
C LYS A 121 -6.13 -11.28 -10.57
N ALA A 122 -5.69 -10.10 -10.15
CA ALA A 122 -6.58 -8.99 -9.80
C ALA A 122 -7.38 -8.50 -11.00
N ALA A 123 -6.74 -8.27 -12.15
CA ALA A 123 -7.39 -7.91 -13.40
C ALA A 123 -8.44 -8.94 -13.82
N ASN A 124 -8.09 -10.23 -13.80
CA ASN A 124 -9.01 -11.32 -14.12
C ASN A 124 -10.20 -11.39 -13.17
N ALA A 125 -10.00 -11.12 -11.87
CA ALA A 125 -11.10 -11.08 -10.91
C ALA A 125 -12.06 -9.91 -11.19
N ARG A 126 -11.53 -8.73 -11.52
CA ARG A 126 -12.32 -7.56 -11.90
C ARG A 126 -13.11 -7.79 -13.19
N LEU A 127 -12.48 -8.38 -14.21
CA LEU A 127 -13.16 -8.74 -15.47
C LEU A 127 -14.32 -9.73 -15.23
N ARG A 128 -14.10 -10.81 -14.47
CA ARG A 128 -15.18 -11.75 -14.12
C ARG A 128 -16.34 -11.08 -13.39
N HIS A 129 -16.04 -10.10 -12.53
CA HIS A 129 -17.07 -9.36 -11.82
C HIS A 129 -17.86 -8.45 -12.76
N ALA A 130 -17.19 -7.77 -13.70
CA ALA A 130 -17.84 -7.00 -14.75
C ALA A 130 -18.74 -7.88 -15.63
N ASP A 131 -18.24 -9.05 -16.07
CA ASP A 131 -19.02 -10.01 -16.86
C ASP A 131 -20.27 -10.50 -16.10
N ALA A 132 -20.13 -10.75 -14.79
CA ALA A 132 -21.26 -11.12 -13.94
C ALA A 132 -22.30 -9.99 -13.81
N LEU A 133 -21.84 -8.74 -13.74
CA LEU A 133 -22.71 -7.56 -13.69
C LEU A 133 -23.43 -7.35 -15.02
N ASP A 134 -22.74 -7.54 -16.14
CA ASP A 134 -23.34 -7.51 -17.48
C ASP A 134 -24.40 -8.59 -17.66
N ALA A 135 -24.11 -9.83 -17.24
CA ALA A 135 -25.08 -10.92 -17.27
C ALA A 135 -26.31 -10.63 -16.40
N TRP A 136 -26.09 -10.03 -15.22
CA TRP A 136 -27.18 -9.58 -14.35
C TRP A 136 -28.04 -8.47 -14.98
N ASN A 137 -27.42 -7.51 -15.68
CA ASN A 137 -28.14 -6.46 -16.41
C ASN A 137 -28.94 -7.01 -17.60
N ALA A 138 -28.36 -7.95 -18.36
CA ALA A 138 -29.04 -8.61 -19.47
C ALA A 138 -30.30 -9.35 -19.01
N ASN A 139 -30.24 -10.04 -17.87
CA ASN A 139 -31.41 -10.69 -17.26
C ASN A 139 -32.51 -9.69 -16.83
N ARG A 140 -32.17 -8.40 -16.70
CA ARG A 140 -33.11 -7.31 -16.36
C ARG A 140 -33.60 -6.54 -17.60
N GLY A 141 -33.19 -6.95 -18.80
CA GLY A 141 -33.55 -6.28 -20.06
C GLY A 141 -32.83 -4.94 -20.29
N ILE A 142 -31.72 -4.70 -19.60
CA ILE A 142 -30.87 -3.52 -19.82
C ILE A 142 -29.78 -3.93 -20.82
N GLU A 143 -29.91 -3.51 -22.07
CA GLU A 143 -28.92 -3.78 -23.11
C GLU A 143 -27.64 -2.95 -22.93
N LYS A 144 -26.52 -3.52 -23.35
CA LYS A 144 -25.23 -2.82 -23.37
C LYS A 144 -25.30 -1.64 -24.34
N ALA A 145 -24.95 -0.44 -23.90
CA ALA A 145 -24.73 0.68 -24.81
C ALA A 145 -23.55 0.33 -25.74
N ALA A 146 -23.80 0.42 -27.06
CA ALA A 146 -22.83 0.13 -28.11
C ALA A 146 -21.68 1.14 -28.15
#